data_AF-A0A5F0YQA2-F1
#
_entry.id   AF-A0A5F0YQA2-F1
#
_cell.length_a   1.000
_cell.length_b   1.000
_cell.length_c   1.000
_cell.angle_alpha   90.00
_cell.angle_beta   90.00
_cell.angle_gamma   90.00
#
_symmetry.space_group_name_H-M   'P 1'
#
loop_
_entity.id
_entity.type
_entity.pdbx_description
1 polymer ?
#
loop_
_entity_poly.entity_id
_entity_poly.type
_entity_poly.pdbx_seq_one_letter_code
_entity_poly.pdbx_strand_id
1 'polypeptide(L)'
;MERVRSRFYDEFFYPLKHFRKNYLDEIKNFSVENCDAPQRGARLSALTKNYKTSEMLVFVLQIALDLQLDLTPLVVKRLNNALFGRTGSQCDIVALFGSQGRVHRSKDANPERITFIAEQYKFHANQHWQQCLLDIQAVKSDYKAQSRQLINANVRIH
;
A
#
# COMPACT_ATOMS: atom_id res chain seq x y z
N MET A 1 16.64 0.19 13.35
CA MET A 1 15.62 0.96 12.60
C MET A 1 16.14 1.47 11.26
N GLU A 2 17.28 2.16 11.20
CA GLU A 2 17.80 2.74 9.94
C GLU A 2 17.90 1.74 8.77
N ARG A 3 18.47 0.55 9.01
CA ARG A 3 18.57 -0.51 7.99
C ARG A 3 17.22 -0.96 7.44
N VAL A 4 16.20 -1.07 8.29
CA VAL A 4 14.83 -1.47 7.89
C VAL A 4 14.21 -0.36 7.05
N ARG A 5 14.42 0.90 7.44
CA ARG A 5 13.94 2.06 6.70
C ARG A 5 14.58 2.18 5.32
N SER A 6 15.91 2.06 5.21
CA SER A 6 16.60 2.05 3.92
C SER A 6 16.02 0.97 3.02
N ARG A 7 16.00 -0.28 3.52
CA ARG A 7 15.47 -1.41 2.75
C ARG A 7 14.02 -1.22 2.31
N PHE A 8 13.19 -0.59 3.16
CA PHE A 8 11.82 -0.24 2.77
C PHE A 8 11.81 0.67 1.54
N TYR A 9 12.57 1.78 1.57
CA TYR A 9 12.61 2.73 0.45
C TYR A 9 13.26 2.16 -0.80
N ASP A 10 14.17 1.20 -0.66
CA ASP A 10 14.87 0.56 -1.77
C ASP A 10 14.00 -0.53 -2.45
N GLU A 11 13.29 -1.35 -1.68
CA GLU A 11 12.65 -2.59 -2.19
C GLU A 11 11.11 -2.58 -2.15
N PHE A 12 10.50 -1.88 -1.19
CA PHE A 12 9.07 -2.01 -0.87
C PHE A 12 8.26 -0.74 -1.10
N PHE A 13 8.92 0.42 -1.13
CA PHE A 13 8.27 1.69 -1.33
C PHE A 13 7.71 1.79 -2.74
N TYR A 14 6.42 2.09 -2.81
CA TYR A 14 5.68 2.17 -4.06
C TYR A 14 5.05 3.56 -4.19
N PRO A 15 5.79 4.54 -4.72
CA PRO A 15 5.33 5.94 -4.76
C PRO A 15 4.16 6.13 -5.73
N LEU A 16 3.37 7.18 -5.50
CA LEU A 16 2.23 7.56 -6.34
C LEU A 16 2.61 7.65 -7.83
N LYS A 17 3.78 8.17 -8.16
CA LYS A 17 4.29 8.26 -9.54
C LYS A 17 4.34 6.88 -10.21
N HIS A 18 4.86 5.87 -9.52
CA HIS A 18 4.95 4.51 -10.02
C HIS A 18 3.57 3.84 -10.08
N PHE A 19 2.76 4.02 -9.04
CA PHE A 19 1.39 3.53 -9.02
C PHE A 19 0.59 4.06 -10.22
N ARG A 20 0.59 5.37 -10.44
CA ARG A 20 -0.10 6.03 -11.56
C ARG A 20 0.38 5.49 -12.90
N LYS A 21 1.71 5.45 -13.12
CA LYS A 21 2.30 4.96 -14.37
C LYS A 21 1.84 3.53 -14.67
N ASN A 22 2.07 2.61 -13.74
CA ASN A 22 1.77 1.19 -13.93
C ASN A 22 0.26 0.94 -14.09
N TYR A 23 -0.58 1.69 -13.37
CA TYR A 23 -2.03 1.59 -13.48
C TYR A 23 -2.53 2.05 -14.86
N LEU A 24 -1.93 3.09 -15.43
CA LEU A 24 -2.27 3.58 -16.78
C LEU A 24 -1.66 2.73 -17.90
N ASP A 25 -0.51 2.10 -17.68
CA ASP A 25 0.10 1.20 -18.66
C ASP A 25 -0.76 -0.06 -18.91
N GLU A 26 -1.59 -0.49 -17.95
CA GLU A 26 -2.63 -1.52 -18.14
C GLU A 26 -3.68 -1.16 -19.21
N ILE A 27 -3.70 0.09 -19.68
CA ILE A 27 -4.52 0.50 -20.83
C ILE A 27 -3.90 0.04 -22.14
N LYS A 28 -2.57 0.14 -22.28
CA LYS A 28 -1.84 -0.21 -23.50
C LYS A 28 -1.81 -1.71 -23.75
N ASN A 29 -1.83 -2.50 -22.68
CA ASN A 29 -1.77 -3.95 -22.74
C ASN A 29 -3.16 -4.60 -22.93
N PHE A 30 -4.23 -3.81 -23.12
CA PHE A 30 -5.58 -4.33 -23.26
C PHE A 30 -5.83 -4.88 -24.66
N SER A 31 -6.17 -6.17 -24.74
CA SER A 31 -6.70 -6.81 -25.95
C SER A 31 -8.10 -7.37 -25.68
N VAL A 32 -9.08 -6.92 -26.48
CA VAL A 32 -10.46 -7.45 -26.46
C VAL A 32 -10.49 -8.88 -26.97
N GLU A 33 -9.64 -9.20 -27.94
CA GLU A 33 -9.55 -10.52 -28.59
C GLU A 33 -9.11 -11.62 -27.61
N ASN A 34 -8.32 -11.26 -26.60
CA ASN A 34 -7.80 -12.21 -25.61
C ASN A 34 -8.69 -12.38 -24.37
N CYS A 35 -9.85 -11.73 -24.30
CA CYS A 35 -10.75 -11.77 -23.13
C CYS A 35 -10.02 -11.43 -21.80
N ASP A 36 -9.02 -10.54 -21.82
CA ASP A 36 -8.10 -10.24 -20.69
C ASP A 36 -8.76 -9.42 -19.55
N ALA A 37 -10.08 -9.20 -19.60
CA ALA A 37 -10.76 -8.35 -18.62
C ALA A 37 -10.65 -8.83 -17.16
N PRO A 38 -10.81 -10.14 -16.84
CA PRO A 38 -10.64 -10.64 -15.47
C PRO A 38 -9.20 -10.50 -14.96
N GLN A 39 -8.21 -10.86 -15.77
CA GLN A 39 -6.80 -10.79 -15.40
C GLN A 39 -6.35 -9.35 -15.22
N ARG A 40 -6.79 -8.43 -16.09
CA ARG A 40 -6.59 -6.98 -15.93
C ARG A 40 -7.16 -6.46 -14.62
N GLY A 41 -8.40 -6.85 -14.28
CA GLY A 41 -9.00 -6.50 -13.00
C GLY A 41 -8.16 -6.95 -11.80
N ALA A 42 -7.57 -8.15 -11.88
CA ALA A 42 -6.67 -8.68 -10.87
C ALA A 42 -5.36 -7.86 -10.77
N ARG A 43 -4.73 -7.53 -11.90
CA ARG A 43 -3.50 -6.71 -11.94
C ARG A 43 -3.72 -5.32 -11.35
N LEU A 44 -4.80 -4.63 -11.74
CA LEU A 44 -5.16 -3.32 -11.19
C LEU A 44 -5.44 -3.36 -9.69
N SER A 45 -6.06 -4.44 -9.22
CA SER A 45 -6.29 -4.68 -7.79
C SER A 45 -4.98 -4.89 -7.04
N ALA A 46 -4.05 -5.66 -7.61
CA ALA A 46 -2.72 -5.86 -7.06
C ALA A 46 -1.92 -4.55 -6.97
N LEU A 47 -1.92 -3.72 -8.03
CA LEU A 47 -1.28 -2.40 -8.03
C LEU A 47 -1.84 -1.49 -6.93
N THR A 48 -3.17 -1.50 -6.74
CA THR A 48 -3.83 -0.73 -5.68
C THR A 48 -3.45 -1.25 -4.28
N LYS A 49 -3.36 -2.57 -4.12
CA LYS A 49 -2.94 -3.20 -2.86
C LYS A 49 -1.50 -2.85 -2.52
N ASN A 50 -0.60 -2.88 -3.50
CA ASN A 50 0.82 -2.54 -3.31
C ASN A 50 0.98 -1.08 -2.87
N TYR A 51 0.27 -0.15 -3.52
CA TYR A 51 0.25 1.26 -3.13
C TYR A 51 -0.23 1.46 -1.70
N LYS A 52 -1.41 0.92 -1.36
CA LYS A 52 -1.95 1.00 0.01
C LYS A 52 -1.02 0.38 1.05
N THR A 53 -0.39 -0.75 0.72
CA THR A 53 0.55 -1.42 1.63
C THR A 53 1.77 -0.55 1.88
N SER A 54 2.38 0.00 0.82
CA SER A 54 3.49 0.95 0.94
C SER A 54 3.11 2.16 1.81
N GLU A 55 1.96 2.79 1.54
CA GLU A 55 1.50 3.96 2.30
C GLU A 55 1.26 3.68 3.79
N MET A 56 0.72 2.51 4.14
CA MET A 56 0.60 2.10 5.55
C MET A 56 1.97 1.91 6.19
N LEU A 57 2.93 1.32 5.47
CA LEU A 57 4.28 1.09 5.97
C LEU A 57 5.08 2.38 6.15
N VAL A 58 4.94 3.37 5.25
CA VAL A 58 5.50 4.72 5.44
C VAL A 58 5.06 5.29 6.79
N PHE A 59 3.76 5.25 7.06
CA PHE A 59 3.20 5.82 8.28
C PHE A 59 3.65 5.08 9.55
N VAL A 60 3.65 3.73 9.52
CA VAL A 60 4.13 2.93 10.65
C VAL A 60 5.61 3.13 10.91
N LEU A 61 6.43 3.25 9.86
CA LEU A 61 7.86 3.54 10.01
C LEU A 61 8.09 4.92 10.64
N GLN A 62 7.28 5.92 10.31
CA GLN A 62 7.35 7.24 10.95
C GLN A 62 7.05 7.14 12.46
N ILE A 63 5.93 6.50 12.85
CA ILE A 63 5.61 6.27 14.27
C ILE A 63 6.75 5.55 14.98
N ALA A 64 7.32 4.53 14.33
CA ALA A 64 8.39 3.74 14.93
C ALA A 64 9.68 4.54 15.13
N LEU A 65 9.94 5.57 14.32
CA LEU A 65 11.03 6.50 14.56
C LEU A 65 10.71 7.43 15.72
N ASP A 66 9.52 8.02 15.73
CA ASP A 66 9.09 8.98 16.76
C ASP A 66 9.10 8.34 18.16
N LEU A 67 8.61 7.10 18.27
CA LEU A 67 8.43 6.38 19.53
C LEU A 67 9.50 5.31 19.79
N GLN A 68 10.49 5.17 18.90
CA GLN A 68 11.53 4.15 18.95
C GLN A 68 10.99 2.71 19.13
N LEU A 69 9.95 2.36 18.37
CA LEU A 69 9.28 1.06 18.51
C LEU A 69 10.14 -0.10 18.02
N ASP A 70 10.07 -1.22 18.74
CA ASP A 70 10.63 -2.48 18.26
C ASP A 70 9.66 -3.17 17.28
N LEU A 71 9.79 -2.82 16.00
CA LEU A 71 8.96 -3.36 14.93
C LEU A 71 9.26 -4.85 14.68
N THR A 72 8.24 -5.66 14.93
CA THR A 72 8.14 -7.05 14.48
C THR A 72 6.95 -7.18 13.54
N PRO A 73 6.84 -8.27 12.75
CA PRO A 73 5.68 -8.48 11.89
C PRO A 73 4.34 -8.37 12.64
N LEU A 74 4.28 -8.83 13.90
CA LEU A 74 3.06 -8.75 14.70
C LEU A 74 2.72 -7.31 15.11
N VAL A 75 3.73 -6.52 15.52
CA VAL A 75 3.54 -5.11 15.87
C VAL A 75 2.99 -4.33 14.69
N VAL A 76 3.63 -4.48 13.51
CA VAL A 76 3.22 -3.79 12.28
C VAL A 76 1.79 -4.15 11.88
N LYS A 77 1.42 -5.44 11.92
CA LYS A 77 0.04 -5.87 11.64
C LYS A 77 -0.98 -5.24 12.59
N ARG A 78 -0.66 -5.22 13.88
CA ARG A 78 -1.55 -4.68 14.91
C ARG A 78 -1.73 -3.18 14.76
N LEU A 79 -0.63 -2.44 14.51
CA LEU A 79 -0.68 -1.01 14.19
C LEU A 79 -1.47 -0.73 12.92
N ASN A 80 -1.20 -1.44 11.82
CA ASN A 80 -1.96 -1.27 10.58
C ASN A 80 -3.46 -1.48 10.80
N ASN A 81 -3.83 -2.52 11.55
CA ASN A 81 -5.23 -2.81 11.82
C ASN A 81 -5.88 -1.73 12.70
N ALA A 82 -5.18 -1.27 13.74
CA ALA A 82 -5.69 -0.26 14.65
C ALA A 82 -5.80 1.13 13.99
N LEU A 83 -4.86 1.49 13.11
CA LEU A 83 -4.80 2.80 12.46
C LEU A 83 -5.68 2.87 11.21
N PHE A 84 -5.73 1.80 10.41
CA PHE A 84 -6.32 1.82 9.06
C PHE A 84 -7.44 0.79 8.86
N GLY A 85 -7.72 -0.06 9.85
CA GLY A 85 -8.67 -1.17 9.72
C GLY A 85 -8.21 -2.24 8.72
N ARG A 86 -6.91 -2.33 8.43
CA ARG A 86 -6.33 -3.26 7.45
C ARG A 86 -5.02 -3.83 7.95
N THR A 87 -4.66 -5.04 7.55
CA THR A 87 -3.41 -5.67 8.00
C THR A 87 -2.20 -5.32 7.12
N GLY A 88 -2.42 -5.12 5.81
CA GLY A 88 -1.35 -5.02 4.81
C GLY A 88 -0.91 -6.38 4.26
N SER A 89 0.13 -6.37 3.41
CA SER A 89 0.68 -7.58 2.79
C SER A 89 1.50 -8.40 3.78
N GLN A 90 1.08 -9.64 4.03
CA GLN A 90 1.79 -10.55 4.93
C GLN A 90 3.22 -10.81 4.48
N CYS A 91 3.39 -11.05 3.18
CA CYS A 91 4.67 -11.35 2.57
C CYS A 91 5.65 -10.19 2.75
N ASP A 92 5.22 -8.96 2.47
CA ASP A 92 6.07 -7.77 2.57
C ASP A 92 6.42 -7.46 4.03
N ILE A 93 5.42 -7.57 4.93
CA ILE A 93 5.64 -7.35 6.37
C ILE A 93 6.65 -8.36 6.93
N VAL A 94 6.53 -9.65 6.57
CA VAL A 94 7.50 -10.67 7.02
C VAL A 94 8.86 -10.47 6.36
N ALA A 95 8.90 -10.14 5.08
CA ALA A 95 10.16 -9.93 4.36
C ALA A 95 10.95 -8.75 4.94
N LEU A 96 10.27 -7.67 5.33
CA LEU A 96 10.90 -6.44 5.82
C LEU A 96 11.21 -6.47 7.32
N PHE A 97 10.30 -6.97 8.15
CA PHE A 97 10.41 -6.93 9.61
C PHE A 97 10.73 -8.29 10.25
N GLY A 98 10.65 -9.37 9.48
CA GLY A 98 11.05 -10.71 9.92
C GLY A 98 12.54 -10.76 10.23
N SER A 99 12.89 -11.46 11.31
CA SER A 99 14.28 -11.66 11.73
C SER A 99 14.46 -13.15 12.02
N GLN A 100 15.40 -13.81 11.33
CA GLN A 100 15.76 -15.19 11.65
C GLN A 100 16.35 -15.24 13.08
N GLY A 101 15.89 -16.19 13.89
CA GLY A 101 16.41 -16.42 15.26
C GLY A 101 15.83 -15.50 16.34
N ARG A 102 14.79 -14.69 16.06
CA ARG A 102 14.15 -13.87 17.09
C ARG A 102 13.25 -14.73 17.98
N VAL A 103 13.72 -15.02 19.20
CA VAL A 103 12.99 -15.85 20.19
C VAL A 103 12.12 -15.00 21.13
N HIS A 104 12.50 -13.75 21.39
CA HIS A 104 11.78 -12.87 22.32
C HIS A 104 10.62 -12.11 21.65
N ARG A 105 9.48 -12.05 22.37
CA ARG A 105 8.30 -11.28 21.98
C ARG A 105 8.54 -9.78 22.25
N SER A 106 8.34 -8.93 21.23
CA SER A 106 8.41 -7.48 21.40
C SER A 106 7.34 -7.00 22.41
N LYS A 107 7.74 -6.14 23.34
CA LYS A 107 6.84 -5.51 24.32
C LYS A 107 5.84 -4.57 23.64
N ASP A 108 6.22 -4.00 22.50
CA ASP A 108 5.35 -3.16 21.67
C ASP A 108 4.22 -3.96 21.02
N ALA A 109 4.29 -5.29 21.03
CA ALA A 109 3.19 -6.10 20.57
C ALA A 109 2.01 -6.10 21.57
N ASN A 110 2.13 -5.58 22.79
CA ASN A 110 1.02 -5.55 23.76
C ASN A 110 -0.21 -4.81 23.17
N PRO A 111 -1.43 -5.41 23.19
CA PRO A 111 -2.64 -4.76 22.68
C PRO A 111 -2.93 -3.38 23.28
N GLU A 112 -2.75 -3.18 24.58
CA GLU A 112 -3.01 -1.89 25.25
C GLU A 112 -2.08 -0.81 24.72
N ARG A 113 -0.80 -1.15 24.53
CA ARG A 113 0.19 -0.25 23.95
C ARG A 113 -0.13 0.09 22.49
N ILE A 114 -0.58 -0.89 21.70
CA ILE A 114 -1.04 -0.65 20.32
C ILE A 114 -2.24 0.30 20.32
N THR A 115 -3.25 0.07 21.16
CA THR A 115 -4.44 0.93 21.25
C THR A 115 -4.04 2.35 21.63
N PHE A 116 -3.20 2.50 22.65
CA PHE A 116 -2.71 3.80 23.08
C PHE A 116 -2.02 4.56 21.93
N ILE A 117 -1.07 3.91 21.23
CA ILE A 117 -0.38 4.52 20.08
C ILE A 117 -1.38 4.87 18.97
N ALA A 118 -2.33 3.99 18.67
CA ALA A 118 -3.32 4.21 17.62
C ALA A 118 -4.25 5.38 17.93
N GLU A 119 -4.62 5.58 19.19
CA GLU A 119 -5.40 6.74 19.64
C GLU A 119 -4.62 8.04 19.49
N GLN A 120 -3.34 8.06 19.89
CA GLN A 120 -2.47 9.24 19.75
C GLN A 120 -2.32 9.68 18.28
N TYR A 121 -2.15 8.73 17.36
CA TYR A 121 -1.92 9.02 15.94
C TYR A 121 -3.20 8.99 15.10
N LYS A 122 -4.38 8.78 15.70
CA LYS A 122 -5.66 8.57 14.99
C LYS A 122 -5.97 9.66 13.97
N PHE A 123 -5.80 10.92 14.36
CA PHE A 123 -6.08 12.07 13.49
C PHE A 123 -5.16 12.07 12.26
N HIS A 124 -3.84 11.95 12.47
CA HIS A 124 -2.86 11.91 11.38
C HIS A 124 -3.02 10.68 10.48
N ALA A 125 -3.34 9.52 11.07
CA ALA A 125 -3.59 8.29 10.31
C ALA A 125 -4.82 8.44 9.41
N ASN A 126 -5.89 9.06 9.91
CA ASN A 126 -7.08 9.35 9.11
C ASN A 126 -6.77 10.31 7.96
N GLN A 127 -6.03 11.39 8.20
CA GLN A 127 -5.63 12.33 7.14
C GLN A 127 -4.77 11.65 6.08
N HIS A 128 -3.72 10.93 6.50
CA HIS A 128 -2.84 10.17 5.61
C HIS A 128 -3.62 9.17 4.76
N TRP A 129 -4.55 8.46 5.38
CA TRP A 129 -5.35 7.47 4.69
C TRP A 129 -6.37 8.06 3.72
N GLN A 130 -7.00 9.18 4.09
CA GLN A 130 -7.87 9.91 3.18
C GLN A 130 -7.11 10.39 1.95
N GLN A 131 -5.89 10.92 2.13
CA GLN A 131 -5.05 11.31 1.00
C GLN A 131 -4.72 10.12 0.08
N CYS A 132 -4.30 8.98 0.66
CA CYS A 132 -4.06 7.75 -0.10
C CYS A 132 -5.29 7.32 -0.92
N LEU A 133 -6.50 7.44 -0.35
CA LEU A 133 -7.74 7.11 -1.06
C LEU A 133 -8.06 8.10 -2.18
N LEU A 134 -7.82 9.39 -1.98
CA LEU A 134 -7.98 10.43 -3.01
C LEU A 134 -7.03 10.19 -4.17
N ASP A 135 -5.77 9.87 -3.91
CA ASP A 135 -4.78 9.54 -4.94
C ASP A 135 -5.25 8.35 -5.79
N ILE A 136 -5.75 7.30 -5.15
CA ILE A 136 -6.29 6.12 -5.84
C ILE A 136 -7.49 6.48 -6.70
N GLN A 137 -8.40 7.31 -6.18
CA GLN A 137 -9.57 7.76 -6.91
C GLN A 137 -9.17 8.60 -8.14
N ALA A 138 -8.20 9.50 -8.00
CA ALA A 138 -7.68 10.30 -9.10
C ALA A 138 -7.10 9.41 -10.19
N VAL A 139 -6.19 8.48 -9.85
CA VAL A 139 -5.57 7.55 -10.80
C VAL A 139 -6.63 6.67 -11.50
N LYS A 140 -7.61 6.16 -10.76
CA LYS A 140 -8.72 5.38 -11.35
C LYS A 140 -9.59 6.20 -12.30
N SER A 141 -9.81 7.47 -11.98
CA SER A 141 -10.61 8.38 -12.81
C SER A 141 -9.88 8.68 -14.12
N ASP A 142 -8.58 8.94 -14.05
CA ASP A 142 -7.73 9.15 -15.23
C ASP A 142 -7.69 7.90 -16.12
N TYR A 143 -7.53 6.73 -15.50
CA TYR A 143 -7.57 5.47 -16.22
C TYR A 143 -8.90 5.26 -16.96
N LYS A 144 -10.03 5.57 -16.31
CA LYS A 144 -11.36 5.46 -16.92
C LYS A 144 -11.53 6.46 -18.07
N ALA A 145 -11.06 7.69 -17.91
CA ALA A 145 -11.12 8.71 -18.95
C ALA A 145 -10.31 8.31 -20.18
N GLN A 146 -9.06 7.88 -20.00
CA GLN A 146 -8.18 7.45 -21.10
C GLN A 146 -8.69 6.18 -21.78
N SER A 147 -9.19 5.20 -21.01
CA SER A 147 -9.78 3.98 -21.59
C SER A 147 -10.98 4.32 -22.50
N ARG A 148 -11.84 5.26 -22.09
CA ARG A 148 -12.97 5.71 -22.91
C ARG A 148 -12.52 6.41 -24.20
N GLN A 149 -11.48 7.26 -24.12
CA GLN A 149 -10.95 7.95 -25.29
C GLN A 149 -10.42 6.97 -26.34
N LEU A 150 -9.70 5.93 -25.92
CA LEU A 150 -9.18 4.90 -26.84
C LEU A 150 -10.30 4.07 -27.48
N ILE A 151 -11.31 3.68 -26.71
CA ILE A 151 -12.48 2.97 -27.28
C ILE A 151 -13.16 3.85 -28.33
N ASN A 152 -13.41 5.12 -28.03
CA ASN A 152 -14.04 6.05 -28.97
C ASN A 152 -13.18 6.31 -30.21
N ALA A 153 -11.86 6.32 -30.08
CA ALA A 153 -10.93 6.49 -31.21
C ALA A 153 -10.96 5.26 -32.15
N ASN A 154 -10.96 4.05 -31.58
CA ASN A 154 -11.00 2.81 -32.37
C ASN A 154 -12.35 2.58 -33.06
N VAL A 155 -13.46 3.03 -32.46
CA VAL A 155 -14.81 2.94 -33.05
C VAL A 155 -15.00 3.90 -34.23
N ARG A 156 -14.20 4.97 -34.35
CA ARG A 156 -14.27 5.94 -35.46
C ARG A 156 -13.51 5.54 -36.73
N ILE A 157 -12.86 4.37 -36.76
CA ILE A 157 -12.03 3.89 -37.88
C ILE A 157 -12.74 2.78 -38.70
N HIS A 158 -14.04 2.55 -38.46
CA HIS A 158 -14.89 1.66 -39.26
C HIS A 158 -16.09 2.42 -39.83
#